data_AF-A0A137PHI6-F1
#
_entry.id   AF-A0A137PHI6-F1
#
_cell.length_a   1.000
_cell.length_b   1.000
_cell.length_c   1.000
_cell.angle_alpha   90.00
_cell.angle_beta   90.00
_cell.angle_gamma   90.00
#
_symmetry.space_group_name_H-M   'P 1'
#
loop_
_entity.id
_entity.type
_entity.pdbx_description
1 polymer ?
#
loop_
_entity_poly.entity_id
_entity_poly.type
_entity_poly.pdbx_seq_one_letter_code
_entity_poly.pdbx_strand_id
1 'polypeptide(L)'
;MTKRQEAKKEKASSAGPKWFNMPTATLTEEAKRDLHIIKLRNVLDRKRFYKKDNNKALPKFFQFGTVIEHSSEFYSSRINKKDRKSTLVEEVLSDDKSKEYFKRKFNEIQEVKSSGGKDYAKNRFKGYKKAKGKGKGKKN
;
A
#
# COMPACT_ATOMS: atom_id res chain seq x y z
N MET A 1 -25.40 -35.34 0.28
CA MET A 1 -23.96 -35.12 0.00
C MET A 1 -23.16 -36.08 0.87
N THR A 2 -21.97 -36.52 0.48
CA THR A 2 -21.17 -37.43 1.32
C THR A 2 -20.53 -36.67 2.49
N LYS A 3 -20.44 -37.29 3.68
CA LYS A 3 -19.85 -36.72 4.93
C LYS A 3 -18.49 -36.03 4.72
N ARG A 4 -17.72 -36.50 3.73
CA ARG A 4 -16.41 -35.95 3.35
C ARG A 4 -16.50 -34.61 2.60
N GLN A 5 -17.58 -34.35 1.87
CA GLN A 5 -17.82 -33.08 1.19
C GLN A 5 -18.31 -31.99 2.15
N GLU A 6 -19.14 -32.34 3.13
CA GLU A 6 -19.59 -31.42 4.19
C GLU A 6 -18.41 -30.98 5.07
N ALA A 7 -17.58 -31.91 5.54
CA ALA A 7 -16.36 -31.57 6.29
C ALA A 7 -15.35 -30.70 5.50
N LYS A 8 -15.32 -30.82 4.16
CA LYS A 8 -14.51 -29.93 3.31
C LYS A 8 -15.12 -28.53 3.21
N LYS A 9 -16.45 -28.40 3.14
CA LYS A 9 -17.14 -27.11 3.15
C LYS A 9 -16.98 -26.40 4.49
N GLU A 10 -17.09 -27.10 5.61
CA GLU A 10 -16.91 -26.52 6.95
C GLU A 10 -15.48 -26.03 7.20
N LYS A 11 -14.47 -26.78 6.72
CA LYS A 11 -13.07 -26.32 6.72
C LYS A 11 -12.83 -25.15 5.77
N ALA A 12 -13.68 -24.99 4.75
CA ALA A 12 -13.58 -23.88 3.82
C ALA A 12 -14.26 -22.61 4.34
N SER A 13 -15.27 -22.74 5.20
CA SER A 13 -16.07 -21.64 5.75
C SER A 13 -15.51 -21.06 7.05
N SER A 14 -14.76 -21.84 7.83
CA SER A 14 -14.18 -21.38 9.10
C SER A 14 -12.75 -21.86 9.31
N ALA A 15 -11.99 -21.13 10.14
CA ALA A 15 -10.65 -21.51 10.59
C ALA A 15 -10.63 -22.73 11.54
N GLY A 16 -11.82 -23.24 11.90
CA GLY A 16 -12.03 -24.41 12.75
C GLY A 16 -12.07 -24.12 14.26
N PRO A 17 -12.40 -25.14 15.09
CA PRO A 17 -12.69 -24.95 16.52
C PRO A 17 -11.48 -24.49 17.35
N LYS A 18 -10.26 -24.89 16.93
CA LYS A 18 -9.01 -24.45 17.58
C LYS A 18 -8.76 -22.95 17.45
N TRP A 19 -9.45 -22.29 16.52
CA TRP A 19 -9.39 -20.85 16.29
C TRP A 19 -10.79 -20.25 16.34
N PHE A 20 -11.56 -20.66 17.35
CA PHE A 20 -12.89 -20.14 17.68
C PHE A 20 -13.86 -20.04 16.47
N ASN A 21 -13.71 -20.93 15.50
CA ASN A 21 -14.51 -20.96 14.27
C ASN A 21 -14.54 -19.62 13.52
N MET A 22 -13.41 -18.90 13.48
CA MET A 22 -13.33 -17.63 12.75
C MET A 22 -13.83 -17.79 11.30
N PRO A 23 -14.83 -17.02 10.86
CA PRO A 23 -15.42 -17.16 9.54
C PRO A 23 -14.46 -16.69 8.44
N THR A 24 -14.61 -17.25 7.24
CA THR A 24 -13.94 -16.72 6.04
C THR A 24 -14.49 -15.33 5.73
N ALA A 25 -13.60 -14.35 5.63
CA ALA A 25 -13.98 -12.98 5.32
C ALA A 25 -14.18 -12.77 3.81
N THR A 26 -15.12 -11.91 3.45
CA THR A 26 -15.30 -11.44 2.07
C THR A 26 -14.22 -10.42 1.74
N LEU A 27 -13.53 -10.64 0.63
CA LEU A 27 -12.47 -9.73 0.20
C LEU A 27 -13.08 -8.55 -0.57
N THR A 28 -13.57 -7.55 0.17
CA THR A 28 -13.95 -6.26 -0.43
C THR A 28 -12.71 -5.50 -0.91
N GLU A 29 -12.89 -4.53 -1.81
CA GLU A 29 -11.76 -3.72 -2.29
C GLU A 29 -11.08 -2.93 -1.16
N GLU A 30 -11.86 -2.43 -0.21
CA GLU A 30 -11.38 -1.71 0.98
C GLU A 30 -10.51 -2.63 1.84
N ALA A 31 -11.03 -3.82 2.17
CA ALA A 31 -10.29 -4.83 2.91
C ALA A 31 -9.00 -5.22 2.20
N LYS A 32 -9.04 -5.33 0.87
CA LYS A 32 -7.85 -5.59 0.06
C LYS A 32 -6.83 -4.46 0.22
N ARG A 33 -7.23 -3.18 0.13
CA ARG A 33 -6.33 -2.04 0.30
C ARG A 33 -5.67 -2.05 1.68
N ASP A 34 -6.44 -2.24 2.75
CA ASP A 34 -5.93 -2.31 4.12
C ASP A 34 -4.90 -3.45 4.29
N LEU A 35 -5.22 -4.64 3.78
CA LEU A 35 -4.29 -5.79 3.83
C LEU A 35 -3.00 -5.53 3.02
N HIS A 36 -3.08 -4.80 1.91
CA HIS A 36 -1.89 -4.41 1.16
C HIS A 36 -1.02 -3.42 1.93
N ILE A 37 -1.63 -2.46 2.64
CA ILE A 37 -0.88 -1.53 3.49
C ILE A 37 -0.17 -2.28 4.62
N ILE A 38 -0.82 -3.24 5.27
CA ILE A 38 -0.19 -4.06 6.32
C ILE A 38 1.03 -4.81 5.76
N LYS A 39 0.93 -5.35 4.54
CA LYS A 39 2.05 -6.02 3.87
C LYS A 39 3.20 -5.06 3.56
N LEU A 40 2.89 -3.83 3.20
CA LEU A 40 3.84 -2.77 2.87
C LEU A 40 4.26 -1.91 4.07
N ARG A 41 3.93 -2.33 5.31
CA ARG A 41 4.25 -1.58 6.54
C ARG A 41 5.72 -1.20 6.70
N ASN A 42 6.62 -1.96 6.08
CA ASN A 42 8.05 -1.72 6.06
C ASN A 42 8.46 -0.48 5.24
N VAL A 43 7.60 -0.01 4.32
CA VAL A 43 7.85 1.16 3.48
C VAL A 43 7.14 2.40 4.02
N LEU A 44 6.13 2.24 4.87
CA LEU A 44 5.35 3.34 5.41
C LEU A 44 6.17 4.26 6.31
N ASP A 45 6.90 3.68 7.28
CA ASP A 45 7.74 4.43 8.20
C ASP A 45 9.22 4.01 8.03
N ARG A 46 10.06 4.99 7.67
CA ARG A 46 11.50 4.80 7.47
C ARG A 46 12.25 4.41 8.75
N LYS A 47 11.69 4.73 9.92
CA LYS A 47 12.32 4.48 11.22
C LYS A 47 11.87 3.16 11.84
N ARG A 48 10.90 2.47 11.25
CA ARG A 48 10.36 1.20 11.78
C ARG A 48 10.67 0.05 10.83
N PHE A 49 11.61 -0.79 11.27
CA PHE A 49 11.97 -2.01 10.54
C PHE A 49 11.19 -3.19 11.11
N TYR A 50 10.33 -3.78 10.29
CA TYR A 50 9.57 -4.97 10.64
C TYR A 50 10.22 -6.24 10.08
N LYS A 51 9.95 -7.37 10.72
CA LYS A 51 10.30 -8.68 10.16
C LYS A 51 9.60 -8.86 8.81
N LYS A 52 10.37 -9.27 7.80
CA LYS A 52 9.88 -9.51 6.45
C LYS A 52 8.87 -10.65 6.44
N ASP A 53 7.68 -10.37 5.90
CA ASP A 53 6.72 -11.41 5.55
C ASP A 53 6.97 -11.84 4.10
N ASN A 54 7.26 -13.13 3.91
CA ASN A 54 7.51 -13.71 2.60
C ASN A 54 6.23 -14.25 1.93
N ASN A 55 5.08 -14.18 2.61
CA ASN A 55 3.84 -14.69 2.05
C ASN A 55 3.33 -13.82 0.89
N LYS A 56 3.16 -14.44 -0.27
CA LYS A 56 2.66 -13.76 -1.47
C LYS A 56 1.15 -13.54 -1.40
N ALA A 57 0.41 -14.49 -0.82
CA ALA A 57 -1.05 -14.46 -0.75
C ALA A 57 -1.55 -13.65 0.45
N LEU A 58 -2.74 -13.06 0.29
CA LEU A 58 -3.47 -12.46 1.41
C LEU A 58 -4.00 -13.57 2.32
N PRO A 59 -4.14 -13.30 3.64
CA PRO A 59 -4.72 -14.27 4.56
C PRO A 59 -6.17 -14.60 4.16
N LYS A 60 -6.54 -15.88 4.27
CA LYS A 60 -7.91 -16.35 3.97
C LYS A 60 -8.91 -16.00 5.07
N PHE A 61 -8.47 -16.09 6.32
CA PHE A 61 -9.26 -15.79 7.50
C PHE A 61 -8.69 -14.54 8.14
N PHE A 62 -9.50 -13.49 8.26
CA PHE A 62 -9.12 -12.23 8.87
C PHE A 62 -10.36 -11.54 9.45
N GLN A 63 -10.14 -10.64 10.41
CA GLN A 63 -11.16 -9.78 10.99
C GLN A 63 -10.58 -8.38 11.20
N PHE A 64 -11.42 -7.37 11.05
CA PHE A 64 -11.09 -6.01 11.42
C PHE A 64 -11.64 -5.73 12.80
N GLY A 65 -10.81 -5.10 13.64
CA GLY A 65 -11.18 -4.70 14.99
C GLY A 65 -10.59 -3.34 15.31
N THR A 66 -11.23 -2.64 16.24
CA THR A 66 -10.77 -1.35 16.74
C THR A 66 -10.21 -1.53 18.14
N VAL A 67 -9.09 -0.88 18.44
CA VAL A 67 -8.51 -0.91 19.79
C VAL A 67 -9.42 -0.12 20.74
N ILE A 68 -9.87 -0.78 21.81
CA ILE A 68 -10.58 -0.14 22.91
C ILE A 68 -9.54 0.30 23.93
N GLU A 69 -9.31 1.60 24.02
CA GLU A 69 -8.35 2.20 24.94
C GLU A 69 -8.79 1.98 26.40
N HIS A 70 -7.82 1.79 27.29
CA HIS A 70 -8.09 1.62 28.71
C HIS A 70 -8.50 2.95 29.38
N SER A 71 -9.20 2.87 30.51
CA SER A 71 -9.70 4.06 31.21
C SER A 71 -8.62 4.85 31.94
N SER A 72 -7.44 4.27 32.20
CA SER A 72 -6.36 4.97 32.93
C SER A 72 -5.48 5.87 32.05
N GLU A 73 -5.42 5.63 30.74
CA GLU A 73 -4.53 6.34 29.82
C GLU A 73 -5.30 7.38 28.98
N PHE A 74 -5.35 8.62 29.46
CA PHE A 74 -6.13 9.69 28.82
C PHE A 74 -5.38 10.51 27.78
N TYR A 75 -4.08 10.74 27.97
CA TYR A 75 -3.33 11.76 27.22
C TYR A 75 -2.31 11.22 26.22
N SER A 76 -1.83 9.98 26.41
CA SER A 76 -0.69 9.42 25.67
C SER A 76 -1.14 8.62 24.45
N SER A 77 -1.99 7.61 24.66
CA SER A 77 -2.39 6.63 23.66
C SER A 77 -3.77 6.89 23.04
N ARG A 78 -4.55 7.81 23.62
CA ARG A 78 -5.93 8.05 23.22
C ARG A 78 -6.01 8.92 21.97
N ILE A 79 -6.72 8.43 20.96
CA ILE A 79 -6.98 9.18 19.73
C ILE A 79 -8.30 9.95 19.89
N ASN A 80 -8.27 11.26 19.62
CA ASN A 80 -9.47 12.10 19.66
C ASN A 80 -10.49 11.66 18.61
N LYS A 81 -11.78 11.86 18.89
CA LYS A 81 -12.90 11.43 18.01
C LYS A 81 -12.76 11.90 16.55
N LYS A 82 -12.24 13.10 16.32
CA LYS A 82 -12.03 13.69 14.98
C LYS A 82 -10.90 13.02 14.18
N ASP A 83 -9.91 12.48 14.88
CA ASP A 83 -8.71 11.89 14.30
C ASP A 83 -8.91 10.39 14.06
N ARG A 84 -9.90 9.77 14.72
CA ARG A 84 -10.33 8.39 14.48
C ARG A 84 -10.90 8.25 13.06
N LYS A 85 -10.34 7.31 12.30
CA LYS A 85 -10.78 6.96 10.93
C LYS A 85 -11.40 5.56 10.89
N SER A 86 -12.13 5.28 9.82
CA SER A 86 -12.84 4.00 9.66
C SER A 86 -11.91 2.89 9.16
N THR A 87 -10.91 3.24 8.36
CA THR A 87 -9.97 2.30 7.74
C THR A 87 -8.51 2.65 8.04
N LEU A 88 -7.64 1.66 7.93
CA LEU A 88 -6.20 1.84 8.12
C LEU A 88 -5.62 2.73 7.01
N VAL A 89 -6.11 2.58 5.78
CA VAL A 89 -5.73 3.45 4.64
C VAL A 89 -6.04 4.91 4.93
N GLU A 90 -7.24 5.22 5.43
CA GLU A 90 -7.62 6.59 5.76
C GLU A 90 -6.74 7.19 6.86
N GLU A 91 -6.37 6.39 7.86
CA GLU A 91 -5.47 6.82 8.92
C GLU A 91 -4.10 7.22 8.36
N VAL A 92 -3.50 6.37 7.53
CA VAL A 92 -2.21 6.65 6.86
C VAL A 92 -2.33 7.87 5.94
N LEU A 93 -3.45 8.01 5.21
CA LEU A 93 -3.68 9.18 4.38
C LEU A 93 -3.94 10.43 5.20
N SER A 94 -4.41 10.35 6.44
CA SER A 94 -4.62 11.54 7.26
C SER A 94 -3.31 12.12 7.82
N ASP A 95 -2.22 11.35 7.86
CA ASP A 95 -0.91 11.83 8.30
C ASP A 95 -0.19 12.66 7.22
N ASP A 96 -0.08 13.97 7.45
CA ASP A 96 0.56 14.91 6.53
C ASP A 96 2.06 14.64 6.34
N LYS A 97 2.77 14.17 7.38
CA LYS A 97 4.20 13.87 7.28
C LYS A 97 4.44 12.69 6.33
N SER A 98 3.64 11.64 6.46
CA SER A 98 3.69 10.48 5.56
C SER A 98 3.34 10.89 4.13
N LYS A 99 2.29 11.69 3.92
CA LYS A 99 1.92 12.23 2.60
C LYS A 99 3.05 12.97 1.91
N GLU A 100 3.69 13.92 2.59
CA GLU A 100 4.78 14.70 2.04
C GLU A 100 5.94 13.80 1.62
N TYR A 101 6.31 12.86 2.50
CA TYR A 101 7.37 11.89 2.23
C TYR A 101 7.04 11.01 1.02
N PHE A 102 5.84 10.44 0.95
CA PHE A 102 5.43 9.60 -0.16
C PHE A 102 5.39 10.37 -1.47
N LYS A 103 4.90 11.61 -1.47
CA LYS A 103 4.90 12.48 -2.66
C LYS A 103 6.31 12.74 -3.16
N ARG A 104 7.23 13.12 -2.26
CA ARG A 104 8.64 13.35 -2.60
C ARG A 104 9.29 12.09 -3.16
N LYS A 105 9.15 10.95 -2.48
CA LYS A 105 9.74 9.69 -2.93
C LYS A 105 9.13 9.15 -4.22
N PHE A 106 7.84 9.33 -4.40
CA PHE A 106 7.17 8.98 -5.65
C PHE A 106 7.78 9.75 -6.83
N ASN A 107 7.93 11.07 -6.70
CA ASN A 107 8.51 11.91 -7.76
C ASN A 107 9.96 11.52 -8.07
N GLU A 108 10.78 11.28 -7.04
CA GLU A 108 12.17 10.81 -7.22
C GLU A 108 12.21 9.48 -8.00
N ILE A 109 11.34 8.52 -7.65
CA ILE A 109 11.23 7.24 -8.35
C ILE A 109 10.75 7.42 -9.78
N GLN A 110 9.77 8.31 -10.02
CA GLN A 110 9.27 8.59 -11.36
C GLN A 110 10.34 9.24 -12.23
N GLU A 111 11.11 10.19 -11.70
CA GLU A 111 12.22 10.82 -12.40
C GLU A 111 13.25 9.77 -12.83
N VAL A 112 13.70 8.93 -11.88
CA VAL A 112 14.64 7.84 -12.17
C VAL A 112 14.08 6.87 -13.21
N LYS A 113 12.80 6.46 -13.11
CA LYS A 113 12.18 5.53 -14.06
C LYS A 113 11.91 6.15 -15.44
N SER A 114 11.69 7.46 -15.49
CA SER A 114 11.47 8.20 -16.74
C SER A 114 12.77 8.55 -17.47
N SER A 115 13.88 8.57 -16.74
CA SER A 115 15.22 8.77 -17.31
C SER A 115 15.49 7.70 -18.37
N GLY A 116 15.98 8.11 -19.55
CA GLY A 116 16.18 7.19 -20.67
C GLY A 116 14.91 6.74 -21.42
N GLY A 117 13.72 7.16 -20.98
CA GLY A 117 12.45 6.82 -21.62
C GLY A 117 12.21 7.48 -22.98
N LYS A 118 11.01 7.26 -23.54
CA LYS A 118 10.62 7.82 -24.85
C LYS A 118 10.77 9.34 -24.93
N ASP A 119 10.45 10.05 -23.85
CA ASP A 119 10.58 11.50 -23.80
C ASP A 119 12.04 11.97 -23.80
N TYR A 120 12.92 11.24 -23.11
CA TYR A 120 14.36 11.48 -23.18
C TYR A 120 14.87 11.30 -24.62
N ALA A 121 14.51 10.20 -25.29
CA ALA A 121 14.88 9.95 -26.68
C ALA A 121 14.33 11.03 -27.65
N LYS A 122 13.06 11.43 -27.47
CA LYS A 122 12.41 12.47 -28.26
C LYS A 122 13.08 13.84 -28.07
N ASN A 123 13.46 14.18 -26.84
CA ASN A 123 14.15 15.42 -26.54
C ASN A 123 15.57 15.45 -27.12
N ARG A 124 16.30 14.32 -27.06
CA ARG A 124 17.60 14.16 -27.73
C ARG A 124 17.48 14.34 -29.24
N PHE A 125 16.46 13.72 -29.86
CA PHE A 125 16.22 13.84 -31.30
C PHE A 125 15.82 15.26 -31.73
N LYS A 126 14.97 15.96 -30.95
CA LYS A 126 14.65 17.38 -31.15
C LYS A 126 15.90 18.25 -31.04
N GLY A 127 16.76 18.00 -30.05
CA GLY A 127 18.03 18.68 -29.86
C GLY A 127 18.95 18.50 -31.07
N TYR A 128 19.09 17.27 -31.58
CA TYR A 128 19.84 16.97 -32.79
C TYR A 128 19.30 17.73 -34.02
N LYS A 129 17.98 17.73 -34.25
CA LYS A 129 17.36 18.48 -35.36
C LYS A 129 17.60 19.99 -35.26
N LYS A 130 17.48 20.58 -34.06
CA LYS A 130 17.77 22.00 -33.84
C LYS A 130 19.24 22.35 -34.11
N ALA A 131 20.18 21.49 -33.69
CA ALA A 131 21.60 21.69 -33.96
C ALA A 131 21.93 21.64 -35.47
N LYS A 132 21.34 20.68 -36.20
CA LYS A 132 21.52 20.55 -37.65
C LYS A 132 20.89 21.72 -38.44
N GLY A 133 19.80 22.29 -37.94
CA GLY A 133 19.17 23.48 -38.54
C GLY A 133 20.00 24.76 -38.40
N LYS A 134 20.69 24.96 -37.27
CA LYS A 134 21.55 26.15 -37.03
C LYS A 134 22.85 26.16 -37.85
N GLY A 135 23.36 25.00 -38.28
CA GLY A 135 24.57 24.89 -39.09
C GLY A 135 24.40 25.25 -40.58
N LYS A 136 23.16 25.30 -41.09
CA LYS A 136 22.88 25.61 -42.51
C LYS A 136 22.78 27.11 -42.83
N GLY A 137 22.85 28.00 -41.84
CA GLY A 137 22.81 29.47 -42.01
C GLY A 137 24.16 30.18 -41.94
N LYS A 138 25.29 29.44 -41.89
CA LYS A 138 26.65 29.99 -41.91
C LYS A 138 27.45 29.38 -43.07
N LYS A 139 27.09 29.74 -44.29
CA LYS A 139 27.98 29.66 -45.45
C LYS A 139 27.74 30.93 -46.25
N ASN A 140 28.60 31.92 -45.98
CA ASN A 140 28.84 33.02 -46.90
C ASN A 140 29.65 32.48 -48.09
#